data_AF-A0AAD7T445-F1
#
_entry.id   AF-A0AAD7T445-F1
#
_cell.length_a   1.000
_cell.length_b   1.000
_cell.length_c   1.000
_cell.angle_alpha   90.00
_cell.angle_beta   90.00
_cell.angle_gamma   90.00
#
_symmetry.space_group_name_H-M   'P 1'
#
loop_
_entity.id
_entity.type
_entity.pdbx_description
1 polymer ?
#
loop_
_entity_poly.entity_id
_entity_poly.type
_entity_poly.pdbx_seq_one_letter_code
_entity_poly.pdbx_strand_id
1 'polypeptide(L)'
;MKDMGNPFQEESRDLLSLDTKDIAHHTAAELIGTHLEKCKVRFQEFMKGLEGEEESTFYEPIKKNRVDFFRQVPASVDSSKQKVLKEDCQLFSKLFISCQSRECDLKEFFRHENQSHPAALSDGGKLHTCQKSHLTTILESQVTTPLRQSQTPTPSSLMVQRW
;
A
#
# COMPACT_ATOMS: atom_id res chain seq x y z
N MET A 1 -24.69 18.39 -18.80
CA MET A 1 -23.59 17.63 -19.43
C MET A 1 -22.33 18.45 -19.26
N LYS A 2 -21.24 17.85 -18.77
CA LYS A 2 -19.93 18.53 -18.78
C LYS A 2 -19.51 18.69 -20.25
N ASP A 3 -19.09 19.89 -20.62
CA ASP A 3 -18.43 20.09 -21.90
C ASP A 3 -17.09 19.37 -21.86
N MET A 4 -16.95 18.32 -22.68
CA MET A 4 -15.75 17.47 -22.73
C MET A 4 -14.74 17.98 -23.76
N GLY A 5 -15.02 19.08 -24.48
CA GLY A 5 -14.13 19.61 -25.50
C GLY A 5 -13.84 18.61 -26.63
N ASN A 6 -12.92 18.96 -27.51
CA ASN A 6 -12.49 18.06 -28.58
C ASN A 6 -11.35 17.15 -28.08
N PRO A 7 -11.57 15.83 -27.97
CA PRO A 7 -10.54 14.91 -27.48
C PRO A 7 -9.31 14.82 -28.40
N PHE A 8 -9.43 15.17 -29.68
CA PHE A 8 -8.31 15.15 -30.62
C PHE A 8 -7.39 16.39 -30.51
N GLN A 9 -7.74 17.36 -29.67
CA GLN A 9 -6.91 18.54 -29.38
C GLN A 9 -6.16 18.40 -28.05
N GLU A 10 -6.33 17.28 -27.34
CA GLU A 10 -5.67 17.03 -26.07
C GLU A 10 -4.22 16.55 -26.30
N GLU A 11 -3.23 17.31 -25.83
CA GLU A 11 -1.80 16.97 -25.99
C GLU A 11 -1.28 16.03 -24.88
N SER A 12 -2.16 15.42 -24.09
CA SER A 12 -1.75 14.51 -23.04
C SER A 12 -1.27 13.18 -23.64
N ARG A 13 -0.28 12.55 -22.99
CA ARG A 13 0.16 11.18 -23.32
C ARG A 13 -0.64 10.12 -22.56
N ASP A 14 -1.70 10.56 -21.88
CA ASP A 14 -2.49 9.72 -21.02
C ASP A 14 -3.44 8.86 -21.84
N LEU A 15 -3.58 7.60 -21.44
CA LEU A 15 -4.59 6.73 -22.04
C LEU A 15 -5.92 7.01 -21.35
N LEU A 16 -6.82 7.72 -22.01
CA LEU A 16 -8.09 8.20 -21.45
C LEU A 16 -9.32 7.73 -22.23
N SER A 17 -10.42 7.50 -21.53
CA SER A 17 -11.72 7.21 -22.15
C SER A 17 -12.36 8.51 -22.65
N LEU A 18 -12.80 8.53 -23.91
CA LEU A 18 -13.29 9.75 -24.57
C LEU A 18 -14.61 10.26 -23.98
N ASP A 19 -15.45 9.36 -23.46
CA ASP A 19 -16.77 9.64 -22.92
C ASP A 19 -16.74 10.07 -21.45
N THR A 20 -15.81 9.52 -20.65
CA THR A 20 -15.71 9.80 -19.21
C THR A 20 -14.57 10.75 -18.84
N LYS A 21 -13.54 10.85 -19.70
CA LYS A 21 -12.21 11.40 -19.38
C LYS A 21 -11.48 10.68 -18.25
N ASP A 22 -11.89 9.45 -17.92
CA ASP A 22 -11.16 8.65 -16.95
C ASP A 22 -9.81 8.22 -17.54
N ILE A 23 -8.75 8.50 -16.78
CA ILE A 23 -7.37 8.16 -17.14
C ILE A 23 -7.09 6.74 -16.66
N ALA A 24 -6.60 5.89 -17.56
CA ALA A 24 -6.17 4.54 -17.24
C ALA A 24 -4.95 4.57 -16.32
N HIS A 25 -4.85 3.54 -15.48
CA HIS A 25 -3.71 3.40 -14.58
C HIS A 25 -2.38 3.37 -15.35
N HIS A 26 -1.35 4.04 -14.83
CA HIS A 26 -0.05 4.19 -15.49
C HIS A 26 0.54 2.87 -15.99
N THR A 27 0.43 1.79 -15.22
CA THR A 27 0.91 0.45 -15.59
C THR A 27 0.23 -0.09 -16.85
N ALA A 28 -1.07 0.18 -17.03
CA ALA A 28 -1.80 -0.24 -18.22
C ALA A 28 -1.41 0.60 -19.45
N ALA A 29 -1.23 1.91 -19.27
CA ALA A 29 -0.75 2.80 -20.32
C ALA A 29 0.66 2.41 -20.79
N GLU A 30 1.58 2.13 -19.86
CA GLU A 30 2.95 1.67 -20.16
C GLU A 30 2.95 0.30 -20.85
N LEU A 31 2.09 -0.63 -20.41
CA LEU A 31 1.95 -1.94 -21.04
C LEU A 31 1.58 -1.78 -22.51
N ILE A 32 0.54 -0.99 -22.82
CA ILE A 32 0.09 -0.78 -24.21
C ILE A 32 1.15 -0.02 -25.01
N GLY A 33 1.73 1.04 -24.45
CA GLY A 33 2.75 1.86 -25.12
C GLY A 33 4.00 1.08 -25.49
N THR A 34 4.42 0.11 -24.67
CA THR A 34 5.62 -0.71 -24.91
C THR A 34 5.34 -2.04 -25.62
N HIS A 35 4.07 -2.44 -25.75
CA HIS A 35 3.70 -3.75 -26.27
C HIS A 35 4.17 -3.98 -27.71
N LEU A 36 3.97 -2.99 -28.58
CA LEU A 36 4.36 -3.10 -30.00
C LEU A 36 5.86 -3.33 -30.14
N GLU A 37 6.67 -2.58 -29.40
CA GLU A 37 8.13 -2.68 -29.47
C GLU A 37 8.62 -4.02 -28.94
N LYS A 38 8.08 -4.48 -27.82
CA LYS A 38 8.35 -5.83 -27.28
C LYS A 38 8.02 -6.93 -28.29
N CYS A 39 6.91 -6.79 -29.02
CA CYS A 39 6.53 -7.73 -30.08
C CYS A 39 7.52 -7.71 -31.24
N LYS A 40 7.98 -6.53 -31.69
CA LYS A 40 8.97 -6.41 -32.77
C LYS A 40 10.29 -7.07 -32.40
N VAL A 41 10.81 -6.81 -31.20
CA VAL A 41 12.07 -7.39 -30.72
C VAL A 41 12.00 -8.91 -30.73
N ARG A 42 10.93 -9.51 -30.18
CA ARG A 42 10.76 -10.97 -30.20
C ARG A 42 10.63 -11.55 -31.61
N PHE A 43 9.96 -10.84 -32.50
CA PHE A 43 9.85 -11.27 -33.89
C PHE A 43 11.23 -11.28 -34.57
N GLN A 44 12.05 -10.26 -34.35
CA GLN A 44 13.42 -10.20 -34.87
C GLN A 44 14.31 -11.32 -34.30
N GLU A 45 14.20 -11.61 -33.00
CA GLU A 45 14.88 -12.74 -32.37
C GLU A 45 14.51 -14.08 -33.03
N PHE A 46 13.22 -14.27 -33.32
CA PHE A 46 12.73 -15.45 -34.02
C PHE A 46 13.29 -15.55 -35.45
N MET A 47 13.23 -14.46 -36.23
CA MET A 47 13.77 -14.43 -37.59
C MET A 47 15.27 -14.73 -37.61
N LYS A 48 16.03 -14.19 -36.67
CA LYS A 48 17.46 -14.47 -36.52
C LYS A 48 17.73 -15.93 -36.16
N GLY A 49 16.88 -16.54 -35.34
CA GLY A 49 16.96 -17.97 -35.01
C GLY A 49 16.70 -18.89 -36.20
N LEU A 50 15.98 -18.42 -37.23
CA LEU A 50 15.77 -19.15 -38.48
C LEU A 50 16.93 -19.00 -39.49
N GLU A 51 17.74 -17.95 -39.35
CA GLU A 51 18.90 -17.72 -40.23
C GLU A 51 20.11 -18.61 -39.87
N GLY A 52 20.14 -19.18 -38.65
CA GLY A 52 21.12 -20.19 -38.26
C GLY A 52 20.71 -21.58 -38.76
N GLU A 53 21.67 -22.43 -39.12
CA GLU A 53 21.44 -23.83 -39.56
C GLU A 53 20.88 -24.78 -38.47
N GLU A 54 20.37 -24.25 -37.36
CA GLU A 54 19.69 -25.07 -36.34
C GLU A 54 18.26 -25.38 -36.82
N GLU A 55 18.04 -26.57 -37.39
CA GLU A 55 16.69 -27.05 -37.75
C GLU A 55 15.72 -27.05 -36.55
N SER A 56 16.23 -27.09 -35.32
CA SER A 56 15.43 -27.11 -34.09
C SER A 56 14.59 -25.85 -33.88
N THR A 57 15.06 -24.66 -34.23
CA THR A 57 14.34 -23.39 -34.00
C THR A 57 13.10 -23.23 -34.89
N PHE A 58 13.06 -23.88 -36.05
CA PHE A 58 11.90 -23.82 -36.95
C PHE A 58 10.69 -24.59 -36.43
N TYR A 59 10.92 -25.76 -35.81
CA TYR A 59 9.85 -26.61 -35.27
C TYR A 59 9.42 -26.19 -33.85
N GLU A 60 10.15 -25.27 -33.21
CA GLU A 60 9.78 -24.74 -31.91
C GLU A 60 8.54 -23.84 -31.99
N PRO A 61 7.53 -24.05 -31.13
CA PRO A 61 6.37 -23.16 -31.07
C PRO A 61 6.75 -21.73 -30.68
N ILE A 62 6.28 -20.75 -31.44
CA ILE A 62 6.48 -19.32 -31.11
C ILE A 62 5.85 -19.02 -29.75
N LYS A 63 6.69 -18.61 -28.79
CA LYS A 63 6.24 -18.27 -27.44
C LYS A 63 5.30 -17.05 -27.47
N LYS A 64 4.07 -17.23 -26.99
CA LYS A 64 3.10 -16.14 -26.86
C LYS A 64 3.59 -15.07 -25.88
N ASN A 65 3.34 -13.80 -26.22
CA ASN A 65 3.46 -12.70 -25.28
C ASN A 65 2.35 -12.81 -24.24
N ARG A 66 2.71 -13.12 -22.99
CA ARG A 66 1.76 -13.06 -21.87
C ARG A 66 1.59 -11.60 -21.48
N VAL A 67 0.57 -10.98 -22.06
CA VAL A 67 0.12 -9.62 -21.72
C VAL A 67 -1.31 -9.72 -21.21
N ASP A 68 -1.52 -9.19 -20.02
CA ASP A 68 -2.81 -9.24 -19.36
C ASP A 68 -3.47 -7.86 -19.47
N PHE A 69 -4.07 -7.59 -20.62
CA PHE A 69 -4.71 -6.29 -20.90
C PHE A 69 -5.93 -6.02 -20.03
N PHE A 70 -6.55 -7.08 -19.49
CA PHE A 70 -7.85 -7.00 -18.81
C PHE A 70 -7.76 -7.20 -17.30
N ARG A 71 -6.61 -7.65 -16.78
CA ARG A 71 -6.39 -7.70 -15.33
C ARG A 71 -6.13 -6.31 -14.80
N GLN A 72 -7.22 -5.63 -14.50
CA GLN A 72 -7.19 -4.52 -13.58
C GLN A 72 -6.84 -5.09 -12.21
N VAL A 73 -5.58 -5.01 -11.81
CA VAL A 73 -5.26 -5.06 -10.39
C VAL A 73 -5.77 -3.72 -9.86
N PRO A 74 -6.88 -3.65 -9.10
CA PRO A 74 -7.19 -2.42 -8.41
C PRO A 74 -5.95 -2.10 -7.60
N ALA A 75 -5.42 -0.87 -7.75
CA ALA A 75 -4.36 -0.37 -6.89
C ALA A 75 -4.73 -0.80 -5.48
N SER A 76 -3.85 -1.56 -4.81
CA SER A 76 -4.13 -2.22 -3.53
C SER A 76 -4.70 -1.20 -2.55
N VAL A 77 -6.02 -1.02 -2.56
CA VAL A 77 -6.70 -0.15 -1.62
C VAL A 77 -6.56 -0.91 -0.33
N ASP A 78 -5.82 -0.33 0.61
CA ASP A 78 -5.55 -0.92 1.90
C ASP A 78 -6.87 -1.46 2.47
N SER A 79 -7.05 -2.78 2.42
CA SER A 79 -8.36 -3.42 2.62
C SER A 79 -8.93 -3.12 4.00
N SER A 80 -8.05 -2.70 4.92
CA SER A 80 -8.36 -2.20 6.26
C SER A 80 -9.22 -0.93 6.19
N LYS A 81 -8.80 0.10 5.44
CA LYS A 81 -9.49 1.39 5.33
C LYS A 81 -10.86 1.27 4.65
N GLN A 82 -10.96 0.39 3.66
CA GLN A 82 -12.24 0.11 3.01
C GLN A 82 -13.26 -0.53 3.96
N LYS A 83 -12.81 -1.38 4.89
CA LYS A 83 -13.68 -2.01 5.90
C LYS A 83 -14.19 -0.98 6.91
N VAL A 84 -13.30 -0.13 7.42
CA VAL A 84 -13.67 0.97 8.35
C VAL A 84 -14.75 1.86 7.72
N LEU A 85 -14.55 2.28 6.47
CA LEU A 85 -15.53 3.11 5.78
C LEU A 85 -16.91 2.43 5.63
N LYS A 86 -16.94 1.12 5.38
CA LYS A 86 -18.21 0.37 5.32
C LYS A 86 -18.91 0.33 6.67
N GLU A 87 -18.16 0.13 7.75
CA GLU A 87 -18.69 0.12 9.12
C GLU A 87 -19.25 1.50 9.49
N ASP A 88 -18.53 2.58 9.15
CA ASP A 88 -18.99 3.95 9.34
C ASP A 88 -20.27 4.24 8.55
N CYS A 89 -20.33 3.86 7.26
CA CYS A 89 -21.54 4.00 6.45
C CYS A 89 -22.74 3.26 7.07
N GLN A 90 -22.53 2.07 7.65
CA GLN A 90 -23.59 1.34 8.34
C GLN A 90 -24.03 2.06 9.63
N LEU A 91 -23.08 2.61 10.40
CA LEU A 91 -23.38 3.38 11.61
C LEU A 91 -24.22 4.62 11.26
N PHE A 92 -23.81 5.39 10.24
CA PHE A 92 -24.55 6.56 9.78
C PHE A 92 -25.95 6.20 9.25
N SER A 93 -26.09 5.08 8.54
CA SER A 93 -27.40 4.63 8.06
C SER A 93 -28.35 4.33 9.22
N LYS A 94 -27.86 3.66 10.27
CA LYS A 94 -28.64 3.37 11.49
C LYS A 94 -28.99 4.64 12.26
N LEU A 95 -28.04 5.57 12.38
CA LEU A 95 -28.26 6.87 13.01
C LEU A 95 -29.33 7.66 12.26
N PHE A 96 -29.24 7.73 10.93
CA PHE A 96 -30.21 8.42 10.08
C PHE A 96 -31.63 7.89 10.26
N ILE A 97 -31.81 6.57 10.29
CA ILE A 97 -33.12 5.95 10.56
C ILE A 97 -33.61 6.28 11.97
N SER A 98 -32.71 6.23 12.96
CA SER A 98 -33.06 6.50 14.36
C SER A 98 -33.53 7.96 14.55
N CYS A 99 -32.87 8.91 13.89
CA CYS A 99 -33.22 10.32 13.89
C CYS A 99 -34.57 10.62 13.20
N GLN A 100 -35.07 9.75 12.33
CA GLN A 100 -36.42 9.91 11.75
C GLN A 100 -37.52 9.50 12.74
N SER A 101 -37.24 8.54 13.61
CA SER A 101 -38.21 8.00 14.57
C SER A 101 -38.23 8.73 15.92
N ARG A 102 -37.17 9.46 16.25
CA ARG A 102 -36.96 10.16 17.52
C ARG A 102 -36.35 11.51 17.20
N GLU A 103 -36.84 12.59 17.81
CA GLU A 103 -36.19 13.92 17.78
C GLU A 103 -34.79 13.81 18.39
N CYS A 104 -33.82 13.43 17.56
CA CYS A 104 -32.48 13.08 18.01
C CYS A 104 -31.59 14.31 17.96
N ASP A 105 -31.09 14.74 19.11
CA ASP A 105 -30.07 15.78 19.17
C ASP A 105 -28.70 15.20 18.80
N LEU A 106 -28.30 15.46 17.56
CA LEU A 106 -26.98 15.05 17.05
C LEU A 106 -25.83 15.69 17.83
N LYS A 107 -26.01 16.90 18.39
CA LYS A 107 -24.95 17.56 19.18
C LYS A 107 -24.67 16.77 20.45
N GLU A 108 -25.71 16.33 21.13
CA GLU A 108 -25.57 15.50 22.33
C GLU A 108 -24.97 14.12 22.00
N PHE A 109 -25.42 13.52 20.90
CA PHE A 109 -24.93 12.22 20.44
C PHE A 109 -23.43 12.22 20.09
N PHE A 110 -22.95 13.24 19.36
CA PHE A 110 -21.53 13.37 19.01
C PHE A 110 -20.67 13.97 20.12
N ARG A 111 -21.27 14.43 21.22
CA ARG A 111 -20.52 14.89 22.40
C ARG A 111 -19.77 13.74 23.08
N HIS A 112 -20.22 12.51 22.87
CA HIS A 112 -19.64 11.31 23.45
C HIS A 112 -18.96 10.46 22.38
N GLU A 113 -17.91 9.72 22.77
CA GLU A 113 -17.21 8.78 21.90
C GLU A 113 -18.19 7.66 21.49
N ASN A 114 -18.46 7.54 20.19
CA ASN A 114 -19.43 6.59 19.62
C ASN A 114 -18.79 5.25 19.23
N GLN A 115 -17.48 5.13 19.42
CA GLN A 115 -16.71 3.93 19.13
C GLN A 115 -16.57 3.05 20.38
N SER A 116 -16.38 1.76 20.16
CA SER A 116 -16.24 0.77 21.23
C SER A 116 -14.96 0.95 22.07
N HIS A 117 -13.98 1.68 21.55
CA HIS A 117 -12.69 1.92 22.17
C HIS A 117 -12.33 3.42 22.10
N PRO A 118 -11.63 3.99 23.11
CA PRO A 118 -11.20 5.39 23.08
C PRO A 118 -10.21 5.67 21.94
N ALA A 119 -10.29 6.85 21.34
CA ALA A 119 -9.38 7.27 20.26
C ALA A 119 -7.89 7.24 20.65
N ALA A 120 -7.58 7.38 21.94
CA ALA A 120 -6.20 7.30 22.44
C ALA A 120 -5.57 5.89 22.34
N LEU A 121 -6.39 4.84 22.23
CA LEU A 121 -5.95 3.43 22.26
C LEU A 121 -6.35 2.65 21.00
N SER A 122 -6.99 3.31 20.04
CA SER A 122 -7.68 2.66 18.93
C SER A 122 -7.43 3.41 17.63
N ASP A 123 -7.28 2.66 16.55
CA ASP A 123 -7.24 3.17 15.17
C ASP A 123 -8.32 2.47 14.34
N GLY A 124 -9.14 3.25 13.64
CA GLY A 124 -10.29 2.74 12.87
C GLY A 124 -11.27 1.90 13.70
N GLY A 125 -11.54 2.28 14.95
CA GLY A 125 -12.47 1.57 15.85
C GLY A 125 -11.91 0.25 16.45
N LYS A 126 -10.65 -0.09 16.17
CA LYS A 126 -9.98 -1.27 16.70
C LYS A 126 -8.79 -0.90 17.59
N LEU A 127 -8.71 -1.54 18.76
CA LEU A 127 -7.60 -1.37 19.70
C LEU A 127 -6.25 -1.64 19.00
N HIS A 128 -5.25 -0.82 19.30
CA HIS A 128 -3.89 -1.07 18.86
C HIS A 128 -3.41 -2.44 19.36
N THR A 129 -3.18 -3.37 18.45
CA THR A 129 -2.54 -4.64 18.77
C THR A 129 -1.03 -4.44 18.70
N CYS A 130 -0.38 -4.29 19.85
CA CYS A 130 1.08 -4.25 19.95
C CYS A 130 1.63 -5.60 20.41
N GLN A 131 2.83 -5.93 19.92
CA GLN A 131 3.58 -7.09 20.41
C GLN A 131 4.19 -6.72 21.77
N LYS A 132 4.24 -7.65 22.73
CA LYS A 132 4.76 -7.36 24.09
C LYS A 132 6.14 -6.70 24.09
N SER A 133 6.98 -7.02 23.11
CA SER A 133 8.31 -6.42 22.90
C SER A 133 8.29 -4.91 22.64
N HIS A 134 7.25 -4.38 21.97
CA HIS A 134 7.09 -2.94 21.75
C HIS A 134 6.84 -2.18 23.07
N LEU A 135 6.21 -2.82 24.06
CA LEU A 135 5.99 -2.21 25.37
C LEU A 135 7.30 -2.09 26.15
N THR A 136 8.23 -3.02 25.96
CA THR A 136 9.54 -3.01 26.65
C THR A 136 10.31 -1.73 26.33
N THR A 137 10.38 -1.31 25.07
CA THR A 137 11.07 -0.07 24.66
C THR A 137 10.44 1.18 25.29
N ILE A 138 9.10 1.22 25.35
CA ILE A 138 8.37 2.33 25.97
C ILE A 138 8.67 2.38 27.47
N LEU A 139 8.60 1.24 28.15
CA LEU A 139 8.85 1.14 29.59
C LEU A 139 10.31 1.48 29.94
N GLU A 140 11.27 1.01 29.16
CA GLU A 140 12.69 1.33 29.35
C GLU A 140 12.98 2.82 29.17
N SER A 141 12.32 3.50 28.22
CA SER A 141 12.48 4.94 28.01
C SER A 141 11.95 5.80 29.16
N GLN A 142 10.99 5.27 29.94
CA GLN A 142 10.35 5.95 31.06
C GLN A 142 11.04 5.68 32.39
N VAL A 143 11.99 4.73 32.45
CA VAL A 143 12.77 4.43 33.64
C VAL A 143 14.03 5.29 33.65
N THR A 144 14.08 6.28 34.54
CA THR A 144 15.36 6.92 34.91
C THR A 144 16.11 5.98 35.84
N THR A 145 17.06 5.21 35.32
CA THR A 145 17.95 4.39 36.16
C THR A 145 18.82 5.29 37.04
N PRO A 146 18.80 5.16 38.38
CA PRO A 146 19.77 5.85 39.22
C PRO A 146 21.18 5.32 38.91
N LEU A 147 22.11 6.26 38.71
CA LEU A 147 23.52 6.01 38.36
C LEU A 147 24.16 5.04 39.37
N ARG A 148 24.45 3.81 38.93
CA ARG A 148 25.16 2.81 39.74
C ARG A 148 26.61 3.27 39.89
N GLN A 149 26.97 3.79 41.07
CA GLN A 149 28.36 4.11 41.41
C GLN A 149 29.19 2.82 41.36
N SER A 150 30.11 2.73 40.40
CA SER A 150 31.10 1.66 40.31
C SER A 150 32.13 1.81 41.43
N GLN A 151 32.05 0.95 42.45
CA GLN A 151 33.18 0.72 43.33
C GLN A 151 34.24 -0.09 42.56
N THR A 152 35.40 0.52 42.32
CA THR A 152 36.60 -0.13 41.81
C THR A 152 37.33 -0.84 42.96
N PRO A 153 37.68 -2.14 42.86
CA PRO A 153 38.65 -2.72 43.77
C PRO A 153 40.06 -2.35 43.31
N THR A 154 40.81 -1.68 44.18
CA THR A 154 42.24 -1.36 44.02
C THR A 154 43.09 -2.62 44.27
N PRO A 155 43.91 -3.08 43.31
CA PRO A 155 44.91 -4.12 43.58
C PRO A 155 46.18 -3.52 44.16
N SER A 156 46.64 -4.17 45.24
CA SER A 156 47.82 -3.84 46.04
C SER A 156 49.11 -3.71 45.23
N SER A 157 49.91 -2.74 45.67
CA SER A 157 51.27 -2.44 45.24
C SER A 157 52.29 -3.51 45.68
N LEU A 158 53.44 -3.48 44.98
CA LEU A 158 54.76 -4.09 45.26
C LEU A 158 55.02 -5.43 44.53
N MET A 159 55.68 -5.39 43.36
CA MET A 159 57.15 -5.38 43.15
C MET A 159 57.79 -6.76 43.35
N VAL A 160 58.36 -7.37 42.30
CA VAL A 160 59.80 -7.36 41.96
C VAL A 160 60.08 -8.33 40.77
N GLN A 161 60.80 -7.73 39.80
CA GLN A 161 61.69 -8.19 38.73
C GLN A 161 61.96 -9.67 38.39
N ARG A 162 62.07 -9.89 37.05
CA ARG A 162 63.06 -10.70 36.28
C ARG A 162 64.14 -11.38 37.15
N TRP A 163 64.42 -12.67 37.03
CA TRP A 163 64.58 -13.51 35.83
C TRP A 163 63.83 -14.84 35.95
#